data_AF-A0A1G8XQ08-F1
#
_entry.id   AF-A0A1G8XQ08-F1
#
_cell.length_a   1.000
_cell.length_b   1.000
_cell.length_c   1.000
_cell.angle_alpha   90.00
_cell.angle_beta   90.00
_cell.angle_gamma   90.00
#
_symmetry.space_group_name_H-M   'P 1'
#
loop_
_entity.id
_entity.type
_entity.pdbx_description
1 polymer ?
#
loop_
_entity_poly.entity_id
_entity_poly.type
_entity_poly.pdbx_seq_one_letter_code
_entity_poly.pdbx_strand_id
1 'polypeptide(L)'
;MSLRKKDLPEQALEGYSPRVKPAILRMVEEMSQMVLPNEVFVEQVTELCTIVDRPEMKIVGIALPVTFESRGYGGFYGFEHAGCILNDYFYTKKLIAEGDMALLSGIISSRLKGEGEVVTVRTEVKGDGNYKVIVGYEVDSLESLPDFLPEYTEALTVPACRYAKVLINEGGREGEPGYGERMHADEYFVNDFRKDTSYVYNPAGCGFNTYDGTGEILTKYEPVMTAQTVAERYASLRFKTVTLPEMKIACSMTLPDSEEFVITKYFGVQDQVFASEAAKYYLHDYYGFPVDSGQEGQYNSCFGTRVSSFTGLPDCVEKLTLPGGLYLHISQLEVNGDNPGIPYDAAFNHLEELYLSGHPEYQRDWSRQVIARFRQANAASVFVPLMM
;
A
#
# COMPACT_ATOMS: atom_id res chain seq x y z
N MET A 1 52.79 16.35 -47.35
CA MET A 1 52.72 15.47 -46.17
C MET A 1 52.17 16.25 -44.98
N SER A 2 51.38 15.56 -44.15
CA SER A 2 50.97 15.91 -42.79
C SER A 2 49.66 16.72 -42.56
N LEU A 3 48.60 15.95 -42.31
CA LEU A 3 47.67 15.95 -41.16
C LEU A 3 47.14 17.30 -40.62
N ARG A 4 45.81 17.47 -40.67
CA ARG A 4 45.06 18.35 -39.73
C ARG A 4 44.04 17.54 -38.92
N LYS A 5 44.00 17.92 -37.65
CA LYS A 5 43.25 17.38 -36.52
C LYS A 5 41.73 17.34 -36.74
N LYS A 6 41.10 16.35 -36.12
CA LYS A 6 39.66 16.25 -35.85
C LYS A 6 39.23 17.40 -34.92
N ASP A 7 38.14 18.07 -35.26
CA ASP A 7 37.32 18.86 -34.34
C ASP A 7 35.95 18.17 -34.19
N LEU A 8 35.48 18.09 -32.95
CA LEU A 8 34.19 17.54 -32.51
C LEU A 8 33.03 18.43 -32.99
N PRO A 9 31.80 17.89 -33.18
CA PRO A 9 30.63 18.71 -33.46
C PRO A 9 30.26 19.56 -32.23
N GLU A 10 30.18 20.88 -32.43
CA GLU A 10 29.67 21.85 -31.47
C GLU A 10 28.25 21.52 -31.03
N GLN A 11 28.02 21.49 -29.71
CA GLN A 11 26.68 21.53 -29.12
C GLN A 11 25.99 22.83 -29.53
N ALA A 12 24.83 22.71 -30.18
CA ALA A 12 24.00 23.86 -30.50
C ALA A 12 23.41 24.44 -29.19
N LEU A 13 23.74 25.69 -28.91
CA LEU A 13 23.11 26.49 -27.87
C LEU A 13 21.63 26.68 -28.23
N GLU A 14 20.72 26.10 -27.43
CA GLU A 14 19.28 26.34 -27.52
C GLU A 14 18.99 27.81 -27.21
N GLY A 15 18.74 28.59 -28.27
CA GLY A 15 18.29 29.96 -28.17
C GLY A 15 16.81 30.02 -27.81
N TYR A 16 16.49 30.67 -26.68
CA TYR A 16 15.13 31.04 -26.32
C TYR A 16 14.52 31.95 -27.40
N SER A 17 13.48 31.46 -28.09
CA SER A 17 12.70 32.23 -29.06
C SER A 17 11.36 32.62 -28.44
N PRO A 18 11.02 33.92 -28.33
CA PRO A 18 9.72 34.37 -27.79
C PRO A 18 8.51 34.01 -28.69
N ARG A 19 8.74 33.32 -29.82
CA ARG A 19 7.69 32.76 -30.68
C ARG A 19 7.41 31.28 -30.42
N VAL A 20 8.26 30.61 -29.66
CA VAL A 20 8.10 29.20 -29.29
C VAL A 20 7.81 29.16 -27.80
N LYS A 21 6.61 28.70 -27.45
CA LYS A 21 6.18 28.61 -26.06
C LYS A 21 7.15 27.68 -25.31
N PRO A 22 7.68 28.07 -24.14
CA PRO A 22 8.56 27.22 -23.33
C PRO A 22 7.93 25.85 -23.08
N ALA A 23 8.72 24.77 -23.13
CA ALA A 23 8.24 23.40 -22.96
C ALA A 23 7.39 23.22 -21.68
N ILE A 24 7.80 23.86 -20.57
CA ILE A 24 7.05 23.87 -19.30
C ILE A 24 5.63 24.44 -19.46
N LEU A 25 5.46 25.55 -20.20
CA LEU A 25 4.14 26.14 -20.43
C LEU A 25 3.27 25.30 -21.36
N ARG A 26 3.90 24.52 -22.24
CA ARG A 26 3.22 23.60 -23.15
C ARG A 26 2.75 22.33 -22.43
N MET A 27 3.59 21.79 -21.55
CA MET A 27 3.24 20.70 -20.64
C MET A 27 2.11 21.11 -19.69
N VAL A 28 2.15 22.33 -19.11
CA VAL A 28 1.07 22.86 -18.28
C VAL A 28 -0.24 23.01 -19.06
N GLU A 29 -0.19 23.37 -20.35
CA GLU A 29 -1.38 23.44 -21.20
C GLU A 29 -1.90 22.07 -21.62
N GLU A 30 -1.03 21.12 -21.96
CA GLU A 30 -1.40 19.73 -22.27
C GLU A 30 -2.00 19.03 -21.04
N MET A 31 -1.46 19.29 -19.85
CA MET A 31 -2.06 18.87 -18.58
C MET A 31 -3.40 19.55 -18.29
N SER A 32 -3.57 20.81 -18.69
CA SER A 32 -4.85 21.52 -18.56
C SER A 32 -5.93 21.04 -19.55
N GLN A 33 -5.52 20.38 -20.64
CA GLN A 33 -6.42 19.75 -21.62
C GLN A 33 -6.78 18.31 -21.24
N MET A 34 -5.97 17.65 -20.39
CA MET A 34 -6.27 16.37 -19.74
C MET A 34 -7.07 16.53 -18.42
N VAL A 35 -7.62 17.72 -18.17
CA VAL A 35 -8.42 17.99 -16.97
C VAL A 35 -9.70 17.17 -17.06
N LEU A 36 -9.75 16.07 -16.30
CA LEU A 36 -11.02 15.57 -15.75
C LEU A 36 -11.73 16.82 -15.18
N PRO A 37 -12.95 17.18 -15.64
CA PRO A 37 -13.57 18.49 -15.38
C PRO A 37 -13.77 18.83 -13.89
N ASN A 38 -13.39 17.92 -12.98
CA ASN A 38 -13.48 18.03 -11.53
C ASN A 38 -12.10 17.91 -10.84
N GLU A 39 -10.98 18.12 -11.51
CA GLU A 39 -9.66 18.13 -10.85
C GLU A 39 -9.02 19.51 -10.92
N VAL A 40 -8.58 20.04 -9.78
CA VAL A 40 -7.83 21.29 -9.69
C VAL A 40 -6.37 20.95 -9.43
N PHE A 41 -5.50 21.24 -10.40
CA PHE A 41 -4.06 21.06 -10.24
C PHE A 41 -3.51 21.96 -9.12
N VAL A 42 -2.69 21.38 -8.24
CA VAL A 42 -2.02 22.10 -7.14
C VAL A 42 -0.53 22.23 -7.44
N GLU A 43 0.17 21.11 -7.64
CA GLU A 43 1.60 21.08 -7.94
C GLU A 43 2.04 19.80 -8.63
N GLN A 44 3.21 19.84 -9.29
CA GLN A 44 3.89 18.68 -9.84
C GLN A 44 4.97 18.23 -8.85
N VAL A 45 4.97 16.95 -8.47
CA VAL A 45 5.99 16.37 -7.58
C VAL A 45 7.11 15.72 -8.40
N THR A 46 6.73 14.84 -9.33
CA THR A 46 7.64 14.18 -10.29
C THR A 46 6.95 14.14 -11.64
N GLU A 47 7.61 13.73 -12.72
CA GLU A 47 6.96 13.55 -14.03
C GLU A 47 5.72 12.64 -14.02
N LEU A 48 5.63 11.67 -13.09
CA LEU A 48 4.50 10.73 -12.97
C LEU A 48 3.54 11.05 -11.82
N CYS A 49 3.87 12.01 -10.95
CA CYS A 49 3.09 12.33 -9.75
C CYS A 49 2.73 13.82 -9.67
N THR A 50 1.44 14.08 -9.45
CA THR A 50 0.89 15.43 -9.22
C THR A 50 0.09 15.47 -7.93
N ILE A 51 -0.02 16.65 -7.33
CA ILE A 51 -0.99 16.93 -6.29
C ILE A 51 -2.18 17.64 -6.92
N VAL A 52 -3.38 17.15 -6.64
CA VAL A 52 -4.64 17.68 -7.15
C VAL A 52 -5.65 17.81 -6.03
N ASP A 53 -6.50 18.84 -6.08
CA ASP A 53 -7.71 18.92 -5.27
C ASP A 53 -8.88 18.38 -6.09
N ARG A 54 -9.63 17.44 -5.52
CA ARG A 54 -10.87 16.92 -6.12
C ARG A 54 -12.06 17.28 -5.24
N PRO A 55 -13.18 17.71 -5.84
CA PRO A 55 -14.44 17.88 -5.12
C PRO A 55 -15.00 16.51 -4.77
N GLU A 56 -16.13 16.54 -4.08
CA GLU A 56 -16.91 15.36 -3.77
C GLU A 56 -17.24 14.55 -5.04
N MET A 57 -17.11 13.23 -4.94
CA MET A 57 -17.40 12.28 -6.02
C MET A 57 -18.48 11.31 -5.54
N LYS A 58 -19.52 11.10 -6.34
CA LYS A 58 -20.60 10.15 -6.05
C LYS A 58 -20.39 8.91 -6.90
N ILE A 59 -20.42 7.74 -6.28
CA ILE A 59 -20.16 6.47 -6.92
C ILE A 59 -21.32 5.52 -6.69
N VAL A 60 -21.66 4.77 -7.73
CA VAL A 60 -22.48 3.57 -7.63
C VAL A 60 -21.62 2.40 -8.10
N GLY A 61 -21.48 1.38 -7.27
CA GLY A 61 -20.56 0.28 -7.55
C GLY A 61 -20.85 -0.97 -6.74
N ILE A 62 -20.24 -2.07 -7.15
CA ILE A 62 -20.34 -3.38 -6.49
C ILE A 62 -19.31 -3.41 -5.35
N ALA A 63 -19.79 -3.68 -4.13
CA ALA A 63 -18.98 -3.68 -2.93
C ALA A 63 -18.49 -5.09 -2.57
N LEU A 64 -17.24 -5.18 -2.12
CA LEU A 64 -16.65 -6.41 -1.60
C LEU A 64 -15.82 -6.12 -0.34
N PRO A 65 -16.10 -6.80 0.79
CA PRO A 65 -15.19 -6.81 1.92
C PRO A 65 -13.92 -7.60 1.59
N VAL A 66 -12.79 -6.92 1.69
CA VAL A 66 -11.46 -7.51 1.62
C VAL A 66 -10.97 -7.74 3.04
N THR A 67 -10.87 -9.01 3.40
CA THR A 67 -10.42 -9.51 4.70
C THR A 67 -9.22 -10.41 4.49
N PHE A 68 -8.52 -10.72 5.58
CA PHE A 68 -7.48 -11.75 5.54
C PHE A 68 -8.00 -13.07 4.96
N GLU A 69 -9.21 -13.49 5.35
CA GLU A 69 -9.82 -14.74 4.92
C GLU A 69 -10.25 -14.70 3.44
N SER A 70 -10.74 -13.55 2.95
CA SER A 70 -11.21 -13.40 1.56
C SER A 70 -10.08 -13.21 0.54
N ARG A 71 -8.91 -12.76 0.98
CA ARG A 71 -7.70 -12.64 0.16
C ARG A 71 -7.16 -13.98 -0.33
N GLY A 72 -7.60 -15.09 0.27
CA GLY A 72 -7.06 -16.42 0.00
C GLY A 72 -5.69 -16.62 0.63
N TYR A 73 -5.48 -17.81 1.20
CA TYR A 73 -4.12 -18.27 1.47
C TYR A 73 -3.50 -18.55 0.11
N GLY A 74 -2.38 -17.88 -0.21
CA GLY A 74 -1.55 -18.28 -1.35
C GLY A 74 -1.39 -19.80 -1.28
N GLY A 75 -1.99 -20.51 -2.23
CA GLY A 75 -2.14 -21.95 -2.14
C GLY A 75 -0.79 -22.63 -2.04
N PHE A 76 -0.80 -23.89 -1.59
CA PHE A 76 0.29 -24.86 -1.48
C PHE A 76 1.19 -25.07 -2.74
N TYR A 77 1.09 -24.20 -3.76
CA TYR A 77 1.68 -24.35 -5.09
C TYR A 77 2.58 -23.16 -5.48
N GLY A 78 3.41 -22.70 -4.55
CA GLY A 78 4.53 -21.78 -4.80
C GLY A 78 4.15 -20.33 -5.16
N PHE A 79 5.17 -19.47 -5.26
CA PHE A 79 5.03 -18.04 -5.58
C PHE A 79 4.43 -17.75 -6.96
N GLU A 80 4.40 -18.73 -7.87
CA GLU A 80 3.75 -18.61 -9.19
C GLU A 80 2.24 -18.32 -9.07
N HIS A 81 1.63 -18.58 -7.89
CA HIS A 81 0.22 -18.34 -7.61
C HIS A 81 -0.02 -17.19 -6.60
N ALA A 82 1.01 -16.38 -6.29
CA ALA A 82 0.85 -15.15 -5.50
C ALA A 82 -0.11 -14.14 -6.17
N GLY A 83 -0.43 -14.33 -7.46
CA GLY A 83 -1.49 -13.62 -8.19
C GLY A 83 -2.93 -14.01 -7.81
N CYS A 84 -3.13 -14.96 -6.89
CA CYS A 84 -4.47 -15.33 -6.40
C CYS A 84 -4.94 -14.50 -5.20
N ILE A 85 -4.18 -13.49 -4.78
CA ILE A 85 -4.55 -12.64 -3.65
C ILE A 85 -5.63 -11.64 -4.08
N LEU A 86 -6.85 -11.81 -3.56
CA LEU A 86 -7.97 -10.94 -3.90
C LEU A 86 -7.78 -9.53 -3.31
N ASN A 87 -7.37 -8.58 -4.15
CA ASN A 87 -7.30 -7.16 -3.84
C ASN A 87 -8.20 -6.34 -4.79
N ASP A 88 -8.27 -5.03 -4.59
CA ASP A 88 -9.01 -4.11 -5.46
C ASP A 88 -8.65 -4.26 -6.94
N TYR A 89 -7.36 -4.42 -7.28
CA TYR A 89 -6.91 -4.62 -8.65
C TYR A 89 -7.44 -5.92 -9.29
N PHE A 90 -7.27 -7.08 -8.66
CA PHE A 90 -7.73 -8.36 -9.22
C PHE A 90 -9.25 -8.47 -9.23
N TYR A 91 -9.91 -7.95 -8.19
CA TYR A 91 -11.37 -7.94 -8.12
C TYR A 91 -11.97 -7.10 -9.25
N THR A 92 -11.39 -5.93 -9.51
CA THR A 92 -11.86 -5.03 -10.58
C THR A 92 -11.67 -5.64 -11.96
N LYS A 93 -10.50 -6.21 -12.25
CA LYS A 93 -10.25 -6.92 -13.51
C LYS A 93 -11.24 -8.07 -13.70
N LYS A 94 -11.58 -8.80 -12.63
CA LYS A 94 -12.58 -9.86 -12.68
C LYS A 94 -13.97 -9.33 -13.03
N LEU A 95 -14.47 -8.31 -12.33
CA LEU A 95 -15.79 -7.72 -12.61
C LEU A 95 -15.90 -7.15 -14.03
N ILE A 96 -14.81 -6.57 -14.55
CA ILE A 96 -14.75 -6.07 -15.93
C ILE A 96 -14.80 -7.25 -16.91
N ALA A 97 -13.96 -8.26 -16.72
CA ALA A 97 -13.88 -9.42 -17.62
C ALA A 97 -15.15 -10.27 -17.64
N GLU A 98 -15.84 -10.39 -16.50
CA GLU A 98 -17.10 -11.14 -16.37
C GLU A 98 -18.33 -10.35 -16.85
N GLY A 99 -18.16 -9.06 -17.16
CA GLY A 99 -19.21 -8.21 -17.73
C GLY A 99 -20.13 -7.55 -16.69
N ASP A 100 -19.84 -7.69 -15.40
CA ASP A 100 -20.61 -7.08 -14.32
C ASP A 100 -20.58 -5.54 -14.40
N MET A 101 -19.42 -4.98 -14.74
CA MET A 101 -19.28 -3.53 -14.93
C MET A 101 -20.05 -3.02 -16.16
N ALA A 102 -20.08 -3.81 -17.24
CA ALA A 102 -20.88 -3.50 -18.43
C ALA A 102 -22.40 -3.56 -18.12
N LEU A 103 -22.82 -4.51 -17.29
CA LEU A 103 -24.20 -4.59 -16.83
C LEU A 103 -24.58 -3.39 -15.96
N LEU A 104 -23.74 -3.04 -14.98
CA LEU A 104 -23.98 -1.93 -14.07
C LEU A 104 -24.07 -0.61 -14.85
N SER A 105 -23.09 -0.31 -15.71
CA SER A 105 -23.08 0.89 -16.54
C SER A 105 -24.31 0.96 -17.44
N GLY A 106 -24.77 -0.16 -18.01
CA GLY A 106 -26.02 -0.21 -18.79
C GLY A 106 -27.24 0.25 -17.99
N ILE A 107 -27.36 -0.22 -16.74
CA ILE A 107 -28.48 0.10 -15.83
C ILE A 107 -28.44 1.57 -15.40
N ILE A 108 -27.26 2.14 -15.13
CA ILE A 108 -27.11 3.52 -14.63
C ILE A 108 -26.71 4.54 -15.72
N SER A 109 -26.71 4.15 -16.99
CA SER A 109 -26.17 4.89 -18.14
C SER A 109 -26.55 6.37 -18.19
N SER A 110 -27.81 6.72 -17.89
CA SER A 110 -28.29 8.10 -17.93
C SER A 110 -27.78 9.00 -16.78
N ARG A 111 -26.96 8.46 -15.87
CA ARG A 111 -26.40 9.15 -14.69
C ARG A 111 -24.88 9.15 -14.68
N LEU A 112 -24.25 8.41 -15.60
CA LEU A 112 -22.79 8.31 -15.67
C LEU A 112 -22.18 9.67 -15.98
N LYS A 113 -21.10 9.98 -15.28
CA LYS A 113 -20.33 11.18 -15.51
C LYS A 113 -19.09 10.83 -16.33
N GLY A 114 -18.98 11.38 -17.54
CA GLY A 114 -17.83 11.16 -18.42
C GLY A 114 -17.87 9.85 -19.21
N GLU A 115 -16.71 9.40 -19.70
CA GLU A 115 -16.57 8.31 -20.68
C GLU A 115 -16.62 6.88 -20.09
N GLY A 116 -17.04 6.72 -18.83
CA GLY A 116 -17.24 5.39 -18.24
C GLY A 116 -15.95 4.69 -17.82
N GLU A 117 -14.99 5.43 -17.26
CA GLU A 117 -13.89 4.81 -16.51
C GLU A 117 -14.43 4.08 -15.28
N VAL A 118 -13.89 2.90 -15.01
CA VAL A 118 -14.20 2.17 -13.78
C VAL A 118 -13.38 2.76 -12.65
N VAL A 119 -14.04 3.09 -11.54
CA VAL A 119 -13.41 3.64 -10.33
C VAL A 119 -13.45 2.61 -9.23
N THR A 120 -12.34 2.44 -8.51
CA THR A 120 -12.28 1.61 -7.31
C THR A 120 -12.02 2.48 -6.10
N VAL A 121 -12.85 2.40 -5.06
CA VAL A 121 -12.62 3.16 -3.82
C VAL A 121 -12.45 2.21 -2.66
N ARG A 122 -11.40 2.44 -1.87
CA ARG A 122 -11.22 1.76 -0.58
C ARG A 122 -11.96 2.54 0.50
N THR A 123 -12.91 1.87 1.13
CA THR A 123 -13.74 2.38 2.23
C THR A 123 -13.61 1.47 3.45
N GLU A 124 -14.10 1.94 4.60
CA GLU A 124 -14.03 1.18 5.85
C GLU A 124 -12.63 0.63 6.15
N VAL A 125 -11.59 1.38 5.75
CA VAL A 125 -10.20 0.95 5.86
C VAL A 125 -9.86 0.81 7.34
N LYS A 126 -9.40 -0.38 7.70
CA LYS A 126 -8.96 -0.75 9.04
C LYS A 126 -7.47 -1.06 8.99
N GLY A 127 -6.87 -1.25 10.16
CA GLY A 127 -5.54 -1.84 10.24
C GLY A 127 -5.52 -3.33 9.88
N ASP A 128 -4.32 -3.87 9.70
CA ASP A 128 -4.05 -5.31 9.54
C ASP A 128 -4.62 -5.93 8.24
N GLY A 129 -4.60 -5.19 7.12
CA GLY A 129 -5.00 -5.73 5.82
C GLY A 129 -6.48 -5.67 5.48
N ASN A 130 -7.33 -5.03 6.29
CA ASN A 130 -8.80 -5.14 6.13
C ASN A 130 -9.41 -3.84 5.59
N TYR A 131 -10.20 -3.93 4.53
CA TYR A 131 -10.95 -2.80 3.96
C TYR A 131 -12.16 -3.30 3.16
N LYS A 132 -13.03 -2.39 2.73
CA LYS A 132 -14.08 -2.66 1.75
C LYS A 132 -13.73 -1.95 0.45
N VAL A 133 -13.75 -2.65 -0.68
CA VAL A 133 -13.60 -2.03 -1.99
C VAL A 133 -14.97 -1.85 -2.63
N ILE A 134 -15.21 -0.70 -3.24
CA ILE A 134 -16.35 -0.47 -4.13
C ILE A 134 -15.80 -0.27 -5.54
N VAL A 135 -16.23 -1.10 -6.49
CA VAL A 135 -15.85 -1.03 -7.90
C VAL A 135 -17.05 -0.55 -8.69
N GLY A 136 -16.96 0.63 -9.32
CA GLY A 136 -18.14 1.31 -9.83
C GLY A 136 -17.83 2.42 -10.81
N TYR A 137 -18.81 3.32 -10.96
CA TYR A 137 -18.71 4.49 -11.82
C TYR A 137 -19.06 5.76 -11.06
N GLU A 138 -18.42 6.87 -11.43
CA GLU A 138 -18.85 8.20 -10.99
C GLU A 138 -20.21 8.55 -11.63
N VAL A 139 -21.12 9.08 -10.81
CA VAL A 139 -22.45 9.53 -11.23
C VAL A 139 -22.71 10.97 -10.83
N ASP A 140 -23.57 11.66 -11.56
CA ASP A 140 -23.91 13.06 -11.26
C ASP A 140 -24.73 13.20 -9.96
N SER A 141 -25.58 12.21 -9.68
CA SER A 141 -26.47 12.19 -8.52
C SER A 141 -26.75 10.77 -8.04
N LEU A 142 -26.90 10.63 -6.72
CA LEU A 142 -27.40 9.41 -6.07
C LEU A 142 -28.93 9.43 -5.95
N GLU A 143 -29.59 10.49 -6.39
CA GLU A 143 -31.04 10.58 -6.40
C GLU A 143 -31.65 9.77 -7.55
N SER A 144 -32.81 9.19 -7.29
CA SER A 144 -33.59 8.45 -8.29
C SER A 144 -32.78 7.33 -8.96
N LEU A 145 -31.91 6.62 -8.23
CA LEU A 145 -31.29 5.39 -8.74
C LEU A 145 -32.38 4.36 -9.09
N PRO A 146 -32.15 3.49 -10.09
CA PRO A 146 -33.10 2.43 -10.41
C PRO A 146 -33.43 1.56 -9.19
N ASP A 147 -34.70 1.16 -9.07
CA ASP A 147 -35.18 0.34 -7.94
C ASP A 147 -34.50 -1.03 -7.85
N PHE A 148 -33.97 -1.52 -8.98
CA PHE A 148 -33.28 -2.79 -9.09
C PHE A 148 -31.86 -2.57 -9.59
N LEU A 149 -30.90 -2.78 -8.69
CA LEU A 149 -29.47 -2.79 -8.98
C LEU A 149 -28.93 -4.22 -8.77
N PRO A 150 -27.77 -4.56 -9.36
CA PRO A 150 -27.08 -5.81 -9.09
C PRO A 150 -26.88 -6.06 -7.58
N GLU A 151 -26.80 -7.32 -7.17
CA GLU A 151 -26.51 -7.68 -5.78
C GLU A 151 -25.19 -7.05 -5.32
N TYR A 152 -25.12 -6.65 -4.05
CA TYR A 152 -23.97 -5.95 -3.45
C TYR A 152 -23.66 -4.57 -4.04
N THR A 153 -24.57 -3.99 -4.83
CA THR A 153 -24.42 -2.59 -5.27
C THR A 153 -24.61 -1.65 -4.08
N GLU A 154 -23.65 -0.75 -3.88
CA GLU A 154 -23.68 0.32 -2.91
C GLU A 154 -23.55 1.68 -3.59
N ALA A 155 -24.13 2.70 -2.95
CA ALA A 155 -23.93 4.09 -3.29
C ALA A 155 -23.00 4.74 -2.26
N LEU A 156 -21.97 5.43 -2.74
CA LEU A 156 -20.95 6.06 -1.92
C LEU A 156 -20.77 7.52 -2.31
N THR A 157 -20.64 8.39 -1.32
CA THR A 157 -20.11 9.73 -1.50
C THR A 157 -18.68 9.77 -0.99
N VAL A 158 -17.72 9.92 -1.89
CA VAL A 158 -16.32 10.16 -1.57
C VAL A 158 -16.14 11.66 -1.29
N PRO A 159 -15.65 12.05 -0.11
CA PRO A 159 -15.53 13.46 0.25
C PRO A 159 -14.50 14.18 -0.62
N ALA A 160 -14.70 15.49 -0.78
CA ALA A 160 -13.70 16.37 -1.36
C ALA A 160 -12.38 16.25 -0.57
N CYS A 161 -11.28 16.08 -1.27
CA CYS A 161 -9.97 15.92 -0.65
C CYS A 161 -8.85 16.30 -1.62
N ARG A 162 -7.69 16.58 -1.05
CA ARG A 162 -6.42 16.66 -1.77
C ARG A 162 -5.87 15.27 -1.99
N TYR A 163 -5.38 15.00 -3.20
CA TYR A 163 -4.86 13.71 -3.59
C TYR A 163 -3.48 13.85 -4.23
N ALA A 164 -2.59 12.92 -3.90
CA ALA A 164 -1.45 12.60 -4.74
C ALA A 164 -1.92 11.64 -5.84
N LYS A 165 -1.76 12.06 -7.10
CA LYS A 165 -2.20 11.38 -8.31
C LYS A 165 -0.98 10.83 -9.04
N VAL A 166 -0.91 9.51 -9.18
CA VAL A 166 0.16 8.81 -9.89
C VAL A 166 -0.37 8.14 -11.16
N LEU A 167 0.28 8.41 -12.29
CA LEU A 167 -0.07 7.84 -13.59
C LEU A 167 0.50 6.43 -13.77
N ILE A 168 -0.29 5.54 -14.37
CA ILE A 168 0.10 4.15 -14.66
C ILE A 168 -0.14 3.85 -16.14
N ASN A 169 0.83 3.19 -16.76
CA ASN A 169 0.77 2.74 -18.14
C ASN A 169 1.11 1.24 -18.20
N GLU A 170 0.25 0.43 -17.58
CA GLU A 170 0.43 -1.03 -17.50
C GLU A 170 0.45 -1.70 -18.88
N GLY A 171 -0.34 -1.16 -19.82
CA GLY A 171 -0.40 -1.64 -21.21
C GLY A 171 0.82 -1.27 -22.07
N GLY A 172 1.76 -0.46 -21.56
CA GLY A 172 2.95 -0.04 -22.29
C GLY A 172 2.64 0.77 -23.55
N ARG A 173 1.57 1.56 -23.52
CA ARG A 173 1.11 2.37 -24.66
C ARG A 173 2.16 3.42 -25.02
N GLU A 174 2.59 3.40 -26.28
CA GLU A 174 3.65 4.28 -26.76
C GLU A 174 3.22 5.75 -26.65
N GLY A 175 4.06 6.57 -26.00
CA GLY A 175 3.81 8.00 -25.82
C GLY A 175 2.94 8.37 -24.60
N GLU A 176 2.41 7.40 -23.85
CA GLU A 176 1.67 7.68 -22.61
C GLU A 176 2.59 7.60 -21.38
N PRO A 177 2.62 8.64 -20.53
CA PRO A 177 3.42 8.62 -19.29
C PRO A 177 2.74 7.75 -18.22
N GLY A 178 3.54 6.96 -17.50
CA GLY A 178 3.05 6.20 -16.36
C GLY A 178 4.02 5.09 -15.96
N TYR A 179 3.87 4.59 -14.74
CA TYR A 179 4.59 3.38 -14.32
C TYR A 179 4.13 2.19 -15.16
N GLY A 180 5.07 1.39 -15.67
CA GLY A 180 4.74 0.17 -16.42
C GLY A 180 4.19 -0.97 -15.55
N GLU A 181 4.42 -0.93 -14.24
CA GLU A 181 3.89 -1.90 -13.29
C GLU A 181 3.25 -1.19 -12.10
N ARG A 182 2.04 -1.63 -11.70
CA ARG A 182 1.33 -1.01 -10.58
C ARG A 182 2.11 -1.07 -9.25
N MET A 183 2.94 -2.10 -9.07
CA MET A 183 3.70 -2.31 -7.83
C MET A 183 4.76 -1.24 -7.64
N HIS A 184 5.39 -0.76 -8.71
CA HIS A 184 6.32 0.36 -8.64
C HIS A 184 5.65 1.67 -8.20
N ALA A 185 4.37 1.87 -8.55
CA ALA A 185 3.60 3.00 -8.06
C ALA A 185 3.30 2.89 -6.55
N ASP A 186 3.01 1.67 -6.05
CA ASP A 186 2.85 1.41 -4.61
C ASP A 186 4.18 1.65 -3.86
N GLU A 187 5.30 1.17 -4.40
CA GLU A 187 6.64 1.39 -3.84
C GLU A 187 7.03 2.87 -3.81
N TYR A 188 6.66 3.63 -4.84
CA TYR A 188 6.87 5.08 -4.90
C TYR A 188 6.11 5.80 -3.77
N PHE A 189 4.83 5.49 -3.54
CA PHE A 189 4.07 6.06 -2.43
C PHE A 189 4.65 5.69 -1.07
N VAL A 190 5.11 4.46 -0.91
CA VAL A 190 5.67 3.96 0.35
C VAL A 190 7.02 4.60 0.68
N ASN A 191 7.88 4.79 -0.33
CA ASN A 191 9.25 5.23 -0.13
C ASN A 191 9.48 6.67 -0.58
N ASP A 192 9.59 6.88 -1.89
CA ASP A 192 10.19 8.09 -2.44
C ASP A 192 9.27 9.29 -2.23
N PHE A 193 7.96 9.15 -2.46
CA PHE A 193 7.00 10.23 -2.22
C PHE A 193 7.04 10.75 -0.77
N ARG A 194 7.20 9.87 0.22
CA ARG A 194 7.26 10.25 1.64
C ARG A 194 8.60 10.84 2.04
N LYS A 195 9.67 10.51 1.33
CA LYS A 195 11.00 11.11 1.54
C LYS A 195 11.09 12.48 0.89
N ASP A 196 10.52 12.62 -0.29
CA ASP A 196 10.66 13.80 -1.15
C ASP A 196 9.62 14.88 -0.84
N THR A 197 8.54 14.54 -0.14
CA THR A 197 7.46 15.46 0.19
C THR A 197 7.15 15.52 1.69
N SER A 198 6.47 16.58 2.11
CA SER A 198 5.94 16.71 3.48
C SER A 198 4.54 16.13 3.65
N TYR A 199 4.00 15.51 2.60
CA TYR A 199 2.65 14.97 2.61
C TYR A 199 2.56 13.67 3.40
N VAL A 200 1.55 13.58 4.24
CA VAL A 200 1.13 12.38 4.95
C VAL A 200 -0.26 11.97 4.49
N TYR A 201 -0.63 10.72 4.78
CA TYR A 201 -1.97 10.22 4.48
C TYR A 201 -3.05 11.06 5.19
N ASN A 202 -4.08 11.47 4.46
CA ASN A 202 -5.24 12.15 5.01
C ASN A 202 -6.38 11.16 5.31
N PRO A 203 -6.67 10.85 6.58
CA PRO A 203 -7.71 9.89 6.94
C PRO A 203 -9.14 10.38 6.69
N ALA A 204 -9.34 11.66 6.36
CA ALA A 204 -10.64 12.18 5.98
C ALA A 204 -11.01 11.87 4.52
N GLY A 205 -10.05 11.48 3.68
CA GLY A 205 -10.28 11.08 2.29
C GLY A 205 -10.39 9.57 2.09
N CYS A 206 -10.67 9.13 0.86
CA CYS A 206 -10.66 7.71 0.49
C CYS A 206 -9.70 7.50 -0.68
N GLY A 207 -8.77 6.54 -0.55
CA GLY A 207 -7.93 6.13 -1.68
C GLY A 207 -8.77 5.52 -2.79
N PHE A 208 -8.45 5.87 -4.03
CA PHE A 208 -9.15 5.34 -5.19
C PHE A 208 -8.25 5.18 -6.41
N ASN A 209 -8.66 4.35 -7.36
CA ASN A 209 -7.96 4.14 -8.62
C ASN A 209 -8.95 4.24 -9.78
N THR A 210 -8.46 4.56 -10.97
CA THR A 210 -9.24 4.52 -12.22
C THR A 210 -8.70 3.44 -13.15
N TYR A 211 -9.60 2.85 -13.93
CA TYR A 211 -9.33 1.78 -14.86
C TYR A 211 -10.05 2.06 -16.18
N ASP A 212 -9.46 1.60 -17.27
CA ASP A 212 -10.16 1.58 -18.55
C ASP A 212 -11.13 0.39 -18.66
N GLY A 213 -11.86 0.34 -19.77
CA GLY A 213 -12.83 -0.73 -20.06
C GLY A 213 -12.21 -2.12 -20.27
N THR A 214 -10.89 -2.24 -20.36
CA THR A 214 -10.17 -3.53 -20.45
C THR A 214 -9.68 -4.00 -19.07
N GLY A 215 -9.77 -3.13 -18.07
CA GLY A 215 -9.27 -3.37 -16.72
C GLY A 215 -7.82 -2.98 -16.51
N GLU A 216 -7.17 -2.28 -17.45
CA GLU A 216 -5.87 -1.66 -17.21
C GLU A 216 -6.03 -0.48 -16.25
N ILE A 217 -5.21 -0.46 -15.20
CA ILE A 217 -5.20 0.64 -14.25
C ILE A 217 -4.55 1.87 -14.90
N LEU A 218 -5.21 3.02 -14.79
CA LEU A 218 -4.79 4.28 -15.41
C LEU A 218 -4.15 5.21 -14.39
N THR A 219 -4.71 5.28 -13.18
CA THR A 219 -4.26 6.24 -12.17
C THR A 219 -4.54 5.73 -10.77
N LYS A 220 -3.62 6.02 -9.84
CA LYS A 220 -3.79 5.86 -8.39
C LYS A 220 -3.92 7.22 -7.72
N TYR A 221 -4.88 7.33 -6.80
CA TYR A 221 -5.11 8.51 -5.98
C TYR A 221 -4.98 8.15 -4.51
N GLU A 222 -4.04 8.81 -3.84
CA GLU A 222 -3.88 8.71 -2.39
C GLU A 222 -4.30 10.02 -1.74
N PRO A 223 -5.23 10.03 -0.77
CA PRO A 223 -5.60 11.26 -0.09
C PRO A 223 -4.45 11.72 0.81
N VAL A 224 -4.04 12.97 0.65
CA VAL A 224 -2.87 13.54 1.32
C VAL A 224 -3.17 14.86 2.00
N MET A 225 -2.38 15.17 3.03
CA MET A 225 -2.39 16.43 3.76
C MET A 225 -0.98 16.76 4.25
N THR A 226 -0.73 18.02 4.61
CA THR A 226 0.49 18.39 5.35
C THR A 226 0.22 18.30 6.84
N ALA A 227 1.05 17.56 7.57
CA ALA A 227 0.93 17.44 9.02
C ALA A 227 1.45 18.70 9.72
N GLN A 228 0.69 19.23 10.67
CA GLN A 228 1.07 20.31 11.58
C GLN A 228 1.45 19.77 12.98
N THR A 229 1.01 18.56 13.32
CA THR A 229 1.29 17.91 14.61
C THR A 229 1.80 16.48 14.42
N VAL A 230 2.42 15.92 15.47
CA VAL A 230 2.80 14.49 15.50
C VAL A 230 1.55 13.62 15.32
N ALA A 231 0.46 13.91 16.02
CA ALA A 231 -0.78 13.13 15.90
C ALA A 231 -1.30 13.08 14.45
N GLU A 232 -1.23 14.19 13.73
CA GLU A 232 -1.57 14.25 12.30
C GLU A 232 -0.59 13.44 11.43
N ARG A 233 0.71 13.50 11.73
CA ARG A 233 1.74 12.72 11.02
C ARG A 233 1.49 11.22 11.07
N TYR A 234 0.99 10.72 12.19
CA TYR A 234 0.69 9.29 12.41
C TYR A 234 -0.81 8.98 12.40
N ALA A 235 -1.65 9.84 11.79
CA ALA A 235 -3.11 9.65 11.78
C ALA A 235 -3.55 8.39 11.01
N SER A 236 -2.67 7.83 10.18
CA SER A 236 -2.83 6.53 9.51
C SER A 236 -2.62 5.32 10.42
N LEU A 237 -2.11 5.50 11.63
CA LEU A 237 -1.89 4.39 12.57
C LEU A 237 -3.15 4.09 13.39
N ARG A 238 -3.27 2.83 13.80
CA ARG A 238 -4.28 2.31 14.71
C ARG A 238 -3.58 1.60 15.86
N PHE A 239 -4.03 1.91 17.07
CA PHE A 239 -3.45 1.43 18.32
C PHE A 239 -4.48 0.55 19.01
N LYS A 240 -4.09 -0.69 19.34
CA LYS A 240 -4.97 -1.63 20.02
C LYS A 240 -4.19 -2.43 21.06
N THR A 241 -4.60 -2.33 22.32
CA THR A 241 -4.08 -3.22 23.36
C THR A 241 -4.55 -4.65 23.09
N VAL A 242 -3.63 -5.60 23.07
CA VAL A 242 -3.90 -7.01 22.80
C VAL A 242 -3.13 -7.90 23.76
N THR A 243 -3.68 -9.07 24.04
CA THR A 243 -2.95 -10.15 24.71
C THR A 243 -2.55 -11.18 23.67
N LEU A 244 -1.25 -11.40 23.50
CA LEU A 244 -0.73 -12.42 22.61
C LEU A 244 -0.43 -13.70 23.39
N PRO A 245 -0.78 -14.88 22.86
CA PRO A 245 -0.25 -16.13 23.41
C PRO A 245 1.26 -16.23 23.11
N GLU A 246 1.91 -17.18 23.77
CA GLU A 246 3.24 -17.61 23.34
C GLU A 246 3.21 -18.04 21.86
N MET A 247 4.21 -17.63 21.09
CA MET A 247 4.29 -17.91 19.65
C MET A 247 5.57 -18.67 19.33
N LYS A 248 5.42 -19.81 18.65
CA LYS A 248 6.55 -20.56 18.08
C LYS A 248 6.82 -20.04 16.68
N ILE A 249 8.06 -19.67 16.40
CA ILE A 249 8.51 -19.12 15.13
C ILE A 249 9.59 -20.04 14.54
N ALA A 250 9.39 -20.43 13.29
CA ALA A 250 10.43 -21.02 12.46
C ALA A 250 11.08 -19.90 11.64
N CYS A 251 12.35 -19.57 11.91
CA CYS A 251 12.99 -18.41 11.29
C CYS A 251 14.37 -18.68 10.72
N SER A 252 14.81 -17.77 9.85
CA SER A 252 16.22 -17.58 9.56
C SER A 252 16.76 -16.45 10.40
N MET A 253 18.06 -16.50 10.68
CA MET A 253 18.76 -15.51 11.47
C MET A 253 20.00 -14.99 10.73
N THR A 254 20.28 -13.69 10.87
CA THR A 254 21.51 -13.05 10.39
C THR A 254 22.19 -12.32 11.53
N LEU A 255 23.53 -12.28 11.47
CA LEU A 255 24.36 -11.56 12.44
C LEU A 255 24.21 -10.03 12.25
N PRO A 256 24.56 -9.21 13.26
CA PRO A 256 24.39 -7.75 13.21
C PRO A 256 25.05 -7.11 11.98
N ASP A 257 26.26 -7.55 11.63
CA ASP A 257 27.07 -7.01 10.53
C ASP A 257 26.91 -7.81 9.23
N SER A 258 25.87 -8.63 9.12
CA SER A 258 25.61 -9.43 7.93
C SER A 258 25.13 -8.57 6.77
N GLU A 259 25.80 -8.66 5.62
CA GLU A 259 25.30 -8.08 4.37
C GLU A 259 24.08 -8.84 3.81
N GLU A 260 23.85 -10.07 4.27
CA GLU A 260 22.66 -10.85 3.92
C GLU A 260 21.43 -10.30 4.63
N PHE A 261 20.40 -9.94 3.85
CA PHE A 261 19.11 -9.50 4.37
C PHE A 261 18.30 -10.70 4.88
N VAL A 262 17.93 -10.69 6.17
CA VAL A 262 17.27 -11.86 6.82
C VAL A 262 15.98 -12.29 6.13
N ILE A 263 15.26 -11.34 5.52
CA ILE A 263 14.00 -11.62 4.81
C ILE A 263 14.26 -12.49 3.58
N THR A 264 15.24 -12.13 2.75
CA THR A 264 15.58 -12.91 1.54
C THR A 264 16.14 -14.27 1.91
N LYS A 265 16.94 -14.34 2.98
CA LYS A 265 17.42 -15.60 3.55
C LYS A 265 16.27 -16.54 3.92
N TYR A 266 15.28 -16.04 4.65
CA TYR A 266 14.12 -16.87 5.03
C TYR A 266 13.28 -17.28 3.84
N PHE A 267 13.06 -16.38 2.87
CA PHE A 267 12.31 -16.71 1.67
C PHE A 267 12.98 -17.82 0.84
N GLY A 268 14.30 -18.00 0.92
CA GLY A 268 15.01 -19.13 0.34
C GLY A 268 14.71 -20.50 0.97
N VAL A 269 14.12 -20.55 2.17
CA VAL A 269 13.81 -21.79 2.90
C VAL A 269 12.33 -21.96 3.26
N GLN A 270 11.49 -20.95 3.05
CA GLN A 270 10.09 -20.93 3.50
C GLN A 270 9.26 -22.11 2.96
N ASP A 271 9.50 -22.55 1.73
CA ASP A 271 8.73 -23.63 1.12
C ASP A 271 8.90 -24.96 1.88
N GLN A 272 10.08 -25.18 2.48
CA GLN A 272 10.34 -26.34 3.33
C GLN A 272 9.57 -26.25 4.66
N VAL A 273 9.39 -25.04 5.19
CA VAL A 273 8.56 -24.79 6.37
C VAL A 273 7.08 -24.99 6.03
N PHE A 274 6.62 -24.47 4.89
CA PHE A 274 5.24 -24.58 4.42
C PHE A 274 4.82 -26.01 4.06
N ALA A 275 5.78 -26.87 3.69
CA ALA A 275 5.55 -28.30 3.51
C ALA A 275 5.19 -29.03 4.82
N SER A 276 5.44 -28.43 5.99
CA SER A 276 5.13 -29.02 7.29
C SER A 276 3.66 -28.80 7.71
N GLU A 277 3.08 -29.79 8.39
CA GLU A 277 1.75 -29.66 9.02
C GLU A 277 1.70 -28.50 10.02
N ALA A 278 2.84 -28.18 10.65
CA ALA A 278 2.92 -27.18 11.70
C ALA A 278 2.67 -25.75 11.18
N ALA A 279 2.96 -25.47 9.91
CA ALA A 279 2.88 -24.14 9.29
C ALA A 279 1.53 -23.86 8.60
N LYS A 280 0.70 -24.89 8.35
CA LYS A 280 -0.49 -24.79 7.48
C LYS A 280 -1.48 -23.68 7.83
N TYR A 281 -1.62 -23.36 9.11
CA TYR A 281 -2.55 -22.32 9.57
C TYR A 281 -1.98 -20.90 9.44
N TYR A 282 -0.66 -20.75 9.35
CA TYR A 282 0.05 -19.48 9.46
C TYR A 282 0.77 -19.08 8.17
N LEU A 283 0.37 -19.66 7.04
CA LEU A 283 0.95 -19.34 5.73
C LEU A 283 0.87 -17.83 5.48
N HIS A 284 1.98 -17.25 5.04
CA HIS A 284 2.15 -15.83 4.76
C HIS A 284 1.94 -14.86 5.95
N ASP A 285 2.00 -15.36 7.19
CA ASP A 285 2.04 -14.56 8.42
C ASP A 285 3.47 -14.56 8.98
N TYR A 286 4.24 -13.53 8.63
CA TYR A 286 5.66 -13.43 8.93
C TYR A 286 5.90 -12.53 10.14
N TYR A 287 6.94 -12.84 10.89
CA TYR A 287 7.35 -12.12 12.10
C TYR A 287 8.84 -11.81 12.03
N GLY A 288 9.19 -10.56 12.34
CA GLY A 288 10.57 -10.08 12.42
C GLY A 288 10.86 -9.51 13.80
N PHE A 289 11.97 -9.88 14.41
CA PHE A 289 12.36 -9.37 15.73
C PHE A 289 13.87 -9.53 15.97
N PRO A 290 14.47 -8.66 16.81
CA PRO A 290 15.84 -8.82 17.23
C PRO A 290 15.98 -9.97 18.24
N VAL A 291 17.12 -10.68 18.17
CA VAL A 291 17.52 -11.73 19.10
C VAL A 291 18.90 -11.36 19.66
N ASP A 292 19.09 -11.50 20.97
CA ASP A 292 20.38 -11.21 21.61
C ASP A 292 21.50 -12.06 20.99
N SER A 293 22.60 -11.42 20.57
CA SER A 293 23.75 -12.11 20.01
C SER A 293 24.71 -12.67 21.08
N GLY A 294 24.47 -12.35 22.35
CA GLY A 294 25.36 -12.60 23.48
C GLY A 294 26.43 -11.52 23.67
N GLN A 295 26.43 -10.47 22.83
CA GLN A 295 27.31 -9.31 22.96
C GLN A 295 26.49 -8.06 23.26
N GLU A 296 26.94 -7.27 24.23
CA GLU A 296 26.24 -6.07 24.68
C GLU A 296 26.01 -5.09 23.51
N GLY A 297 24.75 -4.69 23.32
CA GLY A 297 24.35 -3.76 22.27
C GLY A 297 24.25 -4.34 20.87
N GLN A 298 24.44 -5.65 20.69
CA GLN A 298 24.34 -6.31 19.39
C GLN A 298 23.17 -7.28 19.34
N TYR A 299 22.43 -7.23 18.22
CA TYR A 299 21.27 -8.06 17.99
C TYR A 299 21.35 -8.75 16.64
N ASN A 300 21.11 -10.05 16.64
CA ASN A 300 20.84 -10.80 15.44
C ASN A 300 19.44 -10.44 14.93
N SER A 301 19.26 -10.38 13.62
CA SER A 301 17.93 -10.24 13.02
C SER A 301 17.34 -11.63 12.80
N CYS A 302 16.14 -11.90 13.33
CA CYS A 302 15.36 -13.11 13.02
C CYS A 302 14.11 -12.72 12.23
N PHE A 303 13.83 -13.48 11.18
CA PHE A 303 12.61 -13.33 10.38
C PHE A 303 12.08 -14.70 9.95
N GLY A 304 10.80 -14.93 10.17
CA GLY A 304 10.22 -16.25 9.95
C GLY A 304 8.70 -16.30 10.03
N THR A 305 8.15 -17.51 9.95
CA THR A 305 6.71 -17.75 10.01
C THR A 305 6.34 -18.37 11.34
N ARG A 306 5.15 -18.03 11.84
CA ARG A 306 4.57 -18.69 13.01
C ARG A 306 4.24 -20.15 12.69
N VAL A 307 4.43 -21.04 13.67
CA VAL A 307 4.12 -22.46 13.55
C VAL A 307 3.34 -22.92 14.79
N SER A 308 2.54 -23.98 14.64
CA SER A 308 1.82 -24.58 15.77
C SER A 308 2.73 -25.48 16.64
N SER A 309 3.76 -26.06 16.04
CA SER A 309 4.76 -26.92 16.70
C SER A 309 6.12 -26.83 15.99
N PHE A 310 7.19 -27.22 16.70
CA PHE A 310 8.52 -27.41 16.10
C PHE A 310 8.72 -28.81 15.50
N THR A 311 7.79 -29.73 15.75
CA THR A 311 7.85 -31.10 15.24
C THR A 311 7.77 -31.12 13.72
N GLY A 312 8.72 -31.81 13.07
CA GLY A 312 8.74 -31.99 11.62
C GLY A 312 9.18 -30.76 10.83
N LEU A 313 9.68 -29.72 11.50
CA LEU A 313 10.30 -28.58 10.83
C LEU A 313 11.70 -28.96 10.31
N PRO A 314 12.15 -28.33 9.20
CA PRO A 314 13.48 -28.58 8.67
C PRO A 314 14.58 -28.17 9.67
N ASP A 315 15.75 -28.77 9.53
CA ASP A 315 16.91 -28.45 10.38
C ASP A 315 17.59 -27.13 9.99
N CYS A 316 17.31 -26.62 8.79
CA CYS A 316 17.89 -25.37 8.28
C CYS A 316 17.25 -24.09 8.86
N VAL A 317 16.24 -24.21 9.72
CA VAL A 317 15.57 -23.09 10.38
C VAL A 317 15.79 -23.10 11.89
N GLU A 318 15.93 -21.91 12.44
CA GLU A 318 15.92 -21.66 13.87
C GLU A 318 14.51 -21.84 14.43
N LYS A 319 14.43 -22.31 15.68
CA LYS A 319 13.19 -22.68 16.37
C LYS A 319 13.07 -21.83 17.63
N LEU A 320 12.43 -20.66 17.51
CA LEU A 320 12.37 -19.67 18.58
C LEU A 320 10.96 -19.56 19.15
N THR A 321 10.90 -19.31 20.46
CA THR A 321 9.64 -19.08 21.16
C THR A 321 9.59 -17.64 21.63
N LEU A 322 8.62 -16.88 21.13
CA LEU A 322 8.33 -15.54 21.60
C LEU A 322 7.38 -15.61 22.79
N PRO A 323 7.69 -14.93 23.91
CA PRO A 323 6.83 -14.94 25.08
C PRO A 323 5.46 -14.33 24.76
N GLY A 324 4.41 -14.89 25.36
CA GLY A 324 3.10 -14.27 25.37
C GLY A 324 3.05 -13.07 26.33
N GLY A 325 1.90 -12.41 26.39
CA GLY A 325 1.65 -11.34 27.35
C GLY A 325 0.89 -10.17 26.74
N LEU A 326 0.96 -9.03 27.42
CA LEU A 326 0.32 -7.80 26.99
C LEU A 326 1.20 -7.06 25.97
N TYR A 327 0.58 -6.59 24.89
CA TYR A 327 1.20 -5.82 23.83
C TYR A 327 0.28 -4.69 23.37
N LEU A 328 0.87 -3.62 22.85
CA LEU A 328 0.21 -2.66 21.98
C LEU A 328 0.43 -3.09 20.53
N HIS A 329 -0.64 -3.41 19.82
CA HIS A 329 -0.61 -3.60 18.38
C HIS A 329 -0.75 -2.25 17.69
N ILE A 330 0.28 -1.86 16.94
CA ILE A 330 0.31 -0.66 16.10
C ILE A 330 0.27 -1.11 14.65
N SER A 331 -0.81 -0.77 13.93
CA SER A 331 -1.02 -1.15 12.53
C SER A 331 -1.33 0.08 11.68
N GLN A 332 -0.97 0.07 10.40
CA GLN A 332 -1.28 1.14 9.46
C GLN A 332 -2.59 0.87 8.69
N LEU A 333 -3.27 1.93 8.24
CA LEU A 333 -4.37 1.85 7.27
C LEU A 333 -3.88 1.39 5.88
N GLU A 334 -4.65 0.53 5.24
CA GLU A 334 -4.33 -0.15 3.98
C GLU A 334 -4.74 0.64 2.72
N VAL A 335 -4.00 1.69 2.39
CA VAL A 335 -4.43 2.66 1.36
C VAL A 335 -3.73 2.44 0.03
N ASN A 336 -2.39 2.47 -0.05
CA ASN A 336 -1.62 2.23 -1.28
C ASN A 336 -0.27 1.53 -0.97
N GLY A 337 -0.36 0.40 -0.28
CA GLY A 337 0.81 -0.27 0.30
C GLY A 337 1.13 0.26 1.70
N ASP A 338 1.98 -0.47 2.41
CA ASP A 338 2.36 -0.13 3.78
C ASP A 338 3.80 0.34 3.83
N ASN A 339 4.06 1.36 4.66
CA ASN A 339 5.41 1.79 4.97
C ASN A 339 5.79 1.18 6.33
N PRO A 340 6.54 0.07 6.34
CA PRO A 340 6.89 -0.60 7.59
C PRO A 340 7.70 0.30 8.53
N GLY A 341 8.34 1.36 8.03
CA GLY A 341 9.06 2.33 8.86
C GLY A 341 8.15 3.13 9.79
N ILE A 342 6.90 3.44 9.40
CA ILE A 342 6.02 4.33 10.16
C ILE A 342 5.57 3.70 11.49
N PRO A 343 5.06 2.44 11.55
CA PRO A 343 4.74 1.80 12.82
C PRO A 343 5.96 1.64 13.74
N TYR A 344 7.14 1.39 13.18
CA TYR A 344 8.39 1.29 13.94
C TYR A 344 8.79 2.63 14.56
N ASP A 345 8.80 3.69 13.76
CA ASP A 345 9.12 5.03 14.22
C ASP A 345 8.15 5.48 15.33
N ALA A 346 6.85 5.21 15.17
CA ALA A 346 5.88 5.42 16.22
C ALA A 346 6.19 4.61 17.48
N ALA A 347 6.51 3.32 17.35
CA ALA A 347 6.82 2.45 18.49
C ALA A 347 8.05 2.89 19.28
N PHE A 348 9.10 3.39 18.62
CA PHE A 348 10.38 3.69 19.28
C PHE A 348 10.52 5.16 19.66
N ASN A 349 10.00 6.10 18.86
CA ASN A 349 10.27 7.53 19.03
C ASN A 349 9.06 8.33 19.52
N HIS A 350 7.83 7.86 19.25
CA HIS A 350 6.62 8.64 19.49
C HIS A 350 5.57 7.93 20.36
N LEU A 351 5.90 6.76 20.93
CA LEU A 351 4.96 5.93 21.68
C LEU A 351 4.38 6.65 22.91
N GLU A 352 5.18 7.47 23.57
CA GLU A 352 4.78 8.22 24.75
C GLU A 352 3.64 9.19 24.43
N GLU A 353 3.85 10.08 23.46
CA GLU A 353 2.87 11.10 23.08
C GLU A 353 1.68 10.53 22.27
N LEU A 354 1.89 9.46 21.49
CA LEU A 354 0.83 8.86 20.68
C LEU A 354 -0.09 7.92 21.48
N TYR A 355 0.38 7.36 22.60
CA TYR A 355 -0.39 6.35 23.32
C TYR A 355 -0.23 6.40 24.86
N LEU A 356 0.99 6.31 25.40
CA LEU A 356 1.19 6.06 26.85
C LEU A 356 0.74 7.23 27.73
N SER A 357 0.97 8.47 27.31
CA SER A 357 0.51 9.67 28.04
C SER A 357 -1.02 9.72 28.18
N GLY A 358 -1.77 9.05 27.30
CA GLY A 358 -3.23 8.89 27.38
C GLY A 358 -3.70 7.63 28.12
N HIS A 359 -2.79 6.71 28.44
CA HIS A 359 -3.07 5.42 29.09
C HIS A 359 -2.06 5.14 30.22
N PRO A 360 -2.14 5.88 31.34
CA PRO A 360 -1.14 5.84 32.42
C PRO A 360 -1.07 4.49 33.15
N GLU A 361 -2.04 3.61 32.95
CA GLU A 361 -2.04 2.23 33.43
C GLU A 361 -1.08 1.31 32.69
N TYR A 362 -0.42 1.79 31.62
CA TYR A 362 0.54 1.02 30.86
C TYR A 362 1.92 1.68 30.84
N GLN A 363 2.95 0.83 30.86
CA GLN A 363 4.32 1.20 30.56
C GLN A 363 4.90 0.27 29.51
N ARG A 364 5.86 0.76 28.73
CA ARG A 364 6.63 -0.10 27.82
C ARG A 364 7.48 -1.07 28.62
N ASP A 365 7.35 -2.35 28.32
CA ASP A 365 8.17 -3.41 28.93
C ASP A 365 9.46 -3.59 28.14
N TRP A 366 10.53 -2.96 28.64
CA TRP A 366 11.87 -3.00 28.03
C TRP A 366 12.59 -4.34 28.16
N SER A 367 12.06 -5.28 28.94
CA SER A 367 12.64 -6.63 29.03
C SER A 367 12.32 -7.50 27.81
N ARG A 368 11.33 -7.09 27.01
CA ARG A 368 10.90 -7.79 25.80
C ARG A 368 11.14 -6.94 24.55
N GLN A 369 11.31 -7.61 23.42
CA GLN A 369 11.57 -6.97 22.15
C GLN A 369 10.27 -6.59 21.42
N VAL A 370 10.33 -5.53 20.62
CA VAL A 370 9.27 -5.18 19.67
C VAL A 370 9.26 -6.23 18.56
N ILE A 371 8.08 -6.74 18.24
CA ILE A 371 7.89 -7.76 17.21
C ILE A 371 7.22 -7.11 16.02
N ALA A 372 7.86 -7.09 14.86
CA ALA A 372 7.17 -6.80 13.62
C ALA A 372 6.42 -8.01 13.10
N ARG A 373 5.31 -7.71 12.44
CA ARG A 373 4.50 -8.65 11.72
C ARG A 373 4.28 -8.12 10.32
N PHE A 374 4.49 -9.00 9.35
CA PHE A 374 4.27 -8.71 7.94
C PHE A 374 3.29 -9.75 7.40
N ARG A 375 2.16 -9.29 6.87
CA ARG A 375 1.26 -10.16 6.11
C ARG A 375 1.33 -9.82 4.63
N GLN A 376 1.60 -10.86 3.82
CA GLN A 376 1.53 -10.80 2.35
C GLN A 376 2.21 -9.56 1.72
N ALA A 377 3.33 -9.12 2.31
CA ALA A 377 4.11 -7.94 1.88
C ALA A 377 3.36 -6.58 1.86
N ASN A 378 2.13 -6.49 2.36
CA ASN A 378 1.28 -5.29 2.22
C ASN A 378 0.67 -4.78 3.53
N ALA A 379 0.80 -5.53 4.64
CA ALA A 379 0.31 -5.11 5.96
C ALA A 379 1.42 -5.33 6.99
N ALA A 380 2.20 -4.29 7.23
CA ALA A 380 3.18 -4.21 8.28
C ALA A 380 2.54 -3.68 9.57
N SER A 381 2.84 -4.33 10.68
CA SER A 381 2.44 -3.86 11.99
C SER A 381 3.48 -4.26 13.02
N VAL A 382 3.45 -3.62 14.18
CA VAL A 382 4.34 -3.93 15.28
C VAL A 382 3.56 -4.21 16.55
N PHE A 383 4.08 -5.14 17.34
CA PHE A 383 3.63 -5.41 18.70
C PHE A 383 4.68 -4.87 19.66
N VAL A 384 4.31 -3.84 20.41
CA VAL A 384 5.16 -3.25 21.45
C VAL A 384 4.79 -3.87 22.79
N PRO A 385 5.73 -4.51 23.50
CA PRO A 385 5.42 -5.15 24.78
C PRO A 385 5.05 -4.10 25.84
N LEU A 386 3.97 -4.38 26.58
CA LEU A 386 3.47 -3.53 27.67
C LEU A 386 3.49 -4.28 29.01
N MET A 387 3.57 -3.52 30.10
CA MET A 387 3.32 -3.94 31.47
C MET A 387 2.35 -2.96 32.15
N MET A 388 1.62 -3.45 33.17
CA MET A 388 0.71 -2.66 34.00
C MET A 388 1.39 -2.18 35.28
#